data_AF-A0A4S2N3E9-F1
#
_entry.id   AF-A0A4S2N3E9-F1
#
_cell.length_a   1.000
_cell.length_b   1.000
_cell.length_c   1.000
_cell.angle_alpha   90.00
_cell.angle_beta   90.00
_cell.angle_gamma   90.00
#
_symmetry.space_group_name_H-M   'P 1'
#
loop_
_entity.id
_entity.type
_entity.pdbx_description
1 polymer ?
#
loop_
_entity_poly.entity_id
_entity_poly.type
_entity_poly.pdbx_seq_one_letter_code
_entity_poly.pdbx_strand_id
1 'polypeptide(L)'
;MLEPSRRIALNISTLVIWLLFFALRIFVRYHRRRKNLGLVWMLSDIFVMIALCFVSASSLLDTWIRAERLRYDDDPWLYKGPTSLRVRALKVTLYNQFAFVSMLWAIKASFLVSYFNMVGFLSVKLKSMLKGSAVLLGATWAAMMLILGLWCRPVGRNWSMSTEFCSPQTSVSQTIVFFVLHLITDLPVIILPALILRSLQLARGEKYALGFVYIIGVVTLASSVIRFVFHLRFAHDHELSLAGVEEAIDRIYFVSLAEATMSIILVCLPSLRVLLRTIRGSRKTTEQSKSGIGHNAPSNAGLHVVDEGTFELIRKTTGETESMLSKNPRLMEIESITREYPQHQTC
;
A
#
# COMPACT_ATOMS: atom_id res chain seq x y z
N MET A 1 18.43 22.35 -16.57
CA MET A 1 17.02 22.32 -16.97
C MET A 1 16.73 21.04 -17.74
N LEU A 2 15.67 20.30 -17.41
CA LEU A 2 15.30 19.12 -18.18
C LEU A 2 14.53 19.51 -19.45
N GLU A 3 14.92 18.93 -20.59
CA GLU A 3 14.13 19.04 -21.81
C GLU A 3 12.71 18.51 -21.58
N PRO A 4 11.66 19.19 -22.13
CA PRO A 4 10.27 18.75 -21.96
C PRO A 4 10.04 17.31 -22.43
N SER A 5 10.71 16.87 -23.50
CA SER A 5 10.66 15.49 -24.02
C SER A 5 11.10 14.45 -22.98
N ARG A 6 12.17 14.72 -22.24
CA ARG A 6 12.68 13.82 -21.18
C ARG A 6 11.68 13.70 -20.03
N ARG A 7 11.02 14.80 -19.67
CA ARG A 7 9.97 14.78 -18.62
C ARG A 7 8.77 13.94 -19.02
N ILE A 8 8.33 14.05 -20.28
CA ILE A 8 7.23 13.25 -20.82
C ILE A 8 7.59 11.77 -20.78
N ALA A 9 8.79 11.41 -21.23
CA ALA A 9 9.28 10.03 -21.17
C ALA A 9 9.28 9.49 -19.74
N LEU A 10 9.79 10.26 -18.77
CA LEU A 10 9.80 9.88 -17.35
C LEU A 10 8.39 9.66 -16.78
N ASN A 11 7.43 10.52 -17.09
CA ASN A 11 6.03 10.36 -16.69
C ASN A 11 5.47 9.02 -17.23
N ILE A 12 5.68 8.73 -18.51
CA ILE A 12 5.17 7.50 -19.13
C ILE A 12 5.84 6.26 -18.52
N SER A 13 7.17 6.27 -18.37
CA SER A 13 7.91 5.13 -17.80
C SER A 13 7.47 4.83 -16.36
N THR A 14 7.26 5.86 -15.55
CA THR A 14 6.82 5.67 -14.16
C THR A 14 5.38 5.17 -14.05
N LEU A 15 4.47 5.64 -14.92
CA LEU A 15 3.11 5.10 -15.01
C LEU A 15 3.11 3.61 -15.33
N VAL A 16 3.93 3.19 -16.30
CA VAL A 16 4.07 1.77 -16.66
C VAL A 16 4.55 0.96 -15.46
N ILE A 17 5.57 1.45 -14.74
CA ILE A 17 6.07 0.79 -13.52
C ILE A 17 4.95 0.64 -12.48
N TRP A 18 4.19 1.69 -12.20
CA TRP A 18 3.11 1.63 -11.20
C TRP A 18 2.00 0.64 -11.58
N LEU A 19 1.60 0.63 -12.85
CA LEU A 19 0.61 -0.33 -13.36
C LEU A 19 1.11 -1.77 -13.28
N LEU A 20 2.39 -2.03 -13.58
CA LEU A 20 2.98 -3.36 -13.46
C LEU A 20 2.99 -3.86 -12.01
N PHE A 21 3.39 -3.02 -11.05
CA PHE A 21 3.38 -3.40 -9.63
C PHE A 21 1.96 -3.65 -9.12
N PHE A 22 0.98 -2.84 -9.55
CA PHE A 22 -0.42 -3.04 -9.19
C PHE A 22 -1.00 -4.31 -9.83
N ALA A 23 -0.74 -4.54 -11.11
CA ALA A 23 -1.15 -5.76 -11.82
C ALA A 23 -0.56 -7.00 -11.13
N LEU A 24 0.73 -6.97 -10.78
CA LEU A 24 1.38 -8.04 -10.03
C LEU A 24 0.72 -8.27 -8.66
N ARG A 25 0.39 -7.18 -7.95
CA ARG A 25 -0.34 -7.27 -6.67
C ARG A 25 -1.71 -7.95 -6.84
N ILE A 26 -2.49 -7.55 -7.84
CA ILE A 26 -3.80 -8.16 -8.13
C ILE A 26 -3.64 -9.62 -8.56
N PHE A 27 -2.68 -9.92 -9.43
CA PHE A 27 -2.36 -11.28 -9.89
C PHE A 27 -2.03 -12.21 -8.71
N VAL A 28 -1.13 -11.78 -7.83
CA VAL A 28 -0.75 -12.54 -6.62
C VAL A 28 -1.96 -12.78 -5.72
N ARG A 29 -2.85 -11.79 -5.57
CA ARG A 29 -4.06 -11.93 -4.74
C ARG A 29 -5.12 -12.82 -5.39
N TYR A 30 -5.28 -12.71 -6.70
CA TYR A 30 -6.23 -13.50 -7.49
C TYR A 30 -5.89 -15.00 -7.43
N HIS A 31 -4.65 -15.37 -7.74
CA HIS A 31 -4.20 -16.77 -7.68
C HIS A 31 -4.17 -17.34 -6.27
N ARG A 32 -4.09 -16.47 -5.26
CA ARG A 32 -3.98 -16.87 -3.86
C ARG A 32 -5.28 -16.72 -3.08
N ARG A 33 -6.42 -16.57 -3.76
CA ARG A 33 -7.77 -16.60 -3.15
C ARG A 33 -7.96 -17.91 -2.36
N ARG A 34 -7.52 -17.95 -1.10
CA ARG A 34 -8.15 -18.83 -0.11
C ARG A 34 -9.61 -18.42 -0.04
N LYS A 35 -10.51 -19.39 0.02
CA LYS A 35 -11.97 -19.21 -0.16
C LYS A 35 -12.66 -18.21 0.80
N ASN A 36 -11.94 -17.60 1.76
CA ASN A 36 -12.47 -16.71 2.80
C ASN A 36 -11.79 -15.31 2.90
N LEU A 37 -11.08 -14.82 1.87
CA LEU A 37 -10.48 -13.48 1.90
C LEU A 37 -11.52 -12.38 1.67
N GLY A 38 -12.11 -11.90 2.77
CA GLY A 38 -13.25 -10.97 2.80
C GLY A 38 -12.98 -9.52 2.33
N LEU A 39 -14.07 -8.73 2.37
CA LEU A 39 -14.26 -7.36 1.91
C LEU A 39 -13.09 -6.38 2.18
N VAL A 40 -12.38 -6.57 3.29
CA VAL A 40 -11.26 -5.70 3.72
C VAL A 40 -10.06 -5.74 2.75
N TRP A 41 -9.80 -6.87 2.09
CA TRP A 41 -8.72 -6.96 1.10
C TRP A 41 -9.03 -6.14 -0.17
N MET A 42 -10.30 -6.17 -0.57
CA MET A 42 -10.79 -5.38 -1.71
C MET A 42 -10.71 -3.88 -1.40
N LEU A 43 -11.03 -3.44 -0.18
CA LEU A 43 -10.87 -2.04 0.23
C LEU A 43 -9.43 -1.56 0.07
N SER A 44 -8.45 -2.38 0.46
CA SER A 44 -7.03 -2.02 0.28
C SER A 44 -6.67 -1.84 -1.20
N ASP A 45 -7.18 -2.68 -2.10
CA ASP A 45 -6.92 -2.56 -3.55
C ASP A 45 -7.65 -1.36 -4.17
N ILE A 46 -8.87 -1.06 -3.71
CA ILE A 46 -9.62 0.14 -4.10
C ILE A 46 -8.82 1.41 -3.76
N PHE A 47 -8.25 1.49 -2.57
CA PHE A 47 -7.41 2.64 -2.20
C PHE A 47 -6.16 2.79 -3.07
N VAL A 48 -5.48 1.69 -3.46
CA VAL A 48 -4.36 1.78 -4.41
C VAL A 48 -4.86 2.24 -5.79
N MET A 49 -6.00 1.72 -6.24
CA MET A 49 -6.60 2.12 -7.51
C MET A 49 -6.95 3.61 -7.52
N ILE A 50 -7.54 4.14 -6.44
CA ILE A 50 -7.81 5.58 -6.26
C ILE A 50 -6.50 6.38 -6.36
N ALA A 51 -5.44 5.94 -5.67
CA ALA A 51 -4.13 6.59 -5.75
C ALA A 51 -3.57 6.59 -7.19
N LEU A 52 -3.69 5.47 -7.90
CA LEU A 52 -3.28 5.34 -9.29
C LEU A 52 -4.08 6.26 -10.22
N CYS A 53 -5.39 6.40 -9.99
CA CYS A 53 -6.22 7.32 -10.76
C CYS A 53 -5.76 8.78 -10.59
N PHE A 54 -5.55 9.23 -9.35
CA PHE A 54 -5.10 10.60 -9.08
C PHE A 54 -3.72 10.86 -9.70
N VAL A 55 -2.76 9.96 -9.51
CA VAL A 55 -1.41 10.17 -10.02
C VAL A 55 -1.36 10.09 -11.55
N SER A 56 -2.13 9.20 -12.17
CA SER A 56 -2.23 9.11 -13.63
C SER A 56 -2.85 10.38 -14.23
N ALA A 57 -3.91 10.89 -13.61
CA ALA A 57 -4.52 12.15 -14.04
C ALA A 57 -3.54 13.33 -13.94
N SER A 58 -2.79 13.43 -12.84
CA SER A 58 -1.74 14.46 -12.68
C SER A 58 -0.63 14.34 -13.73
N SER A 59 -0.14 13.12 -13.98
CA SER A 59 0.89 12.87 -15.00
C SER A 59 0.41 13.18 -16.41
N LEU A 60 -0.86 12.90 -16.74
CA LEU A 60 -1.46 13.23 -18.02
C LEU A 60 -1.61 14.75 -18.21
N LEU A 61 -2.10 15.47 -17.20
CA LEU A 61 -2.25 16.92 -17.26
C LEU A 61 -0.90 17.65 -17.34
N ASP A 62 0.10 17.21 -16.59
CA ASP A 62 1.46 17.75 -16.67
C ASP A 62 2.09 17.48 -18.04
N THR A 63 1.93 16.27 -18.57
CA THR A 63 2.38 15.90 -19.92
C THR A 63 1.69 16.73 -20.99
N TRP A 64 0.38 16.96 -20.85
CA TRP A 64 -0.41 17.76 -21.79
C TRP A 64 0.06 19.22 -21.83
N ILE A 65 0.26 19.88 -20.68
CA ILE A 65 0.79 21.26 -20.64
C ILE A 65 2.19 21.33 -21.25
N ARG A 66 3.05 20.34 -20.98
CA ARG A 66 4.40 20.30 -21.53
C ARG A 66 4.42 20.04 -23.04
N ALA A 67 3.50 19.24 -23.54
CA ALA A 67 3.32 19.04 -24.97
C ALA A 67 2.79 20.32 -25.64
N GLU A 68 1.90 21.07 -24.99
CA GLU A 68 1.45 22.37 -25.47
C GLU A 68 2.61 23.40 -25.45
N ARG A 69 3.50 23.34 -24.46
CA ARG A 69 4.72 24.17 -24.40
C ARG A 69 5.62 23.98 -25.62
N LEU A 70 5.79 22.75 -26.12
CA LEU A 70 6.64 22.46 -27.28
C LEU A 70 6.21 23.17 -28.57
N ARG A 71 5.01 23.77 -28.60
CA ARG A 71 4.50 24.55 -29.75
C ARG A 71 4.94 26.01 -29.75
N TYR A 72 5.62 26.46 -28.70
CA TYR A 72 6.11 27.83 -28.53
C TYR A 72 7.63 27.81 -28.45
N ASP A 73 8.30 28.83 -28.99
CA ASP A 73 9.77 28.95 -29.00
C ASP A 73 10.38 28.87 -27.58
N ASP A 74 11.68 28.55 -27.50
CA ASP A 74 12.47 28.20 -26.30
C ASP A 74 12.55 29.28 -25.18
N ASP A 75 11.76 30.34 -25.27
CA ASP A 75 11.64 31.35 -24.22
C ASP A 75 11.07 30.76 -22.91
N PRO A 76 11.44 31.30 -21.73
CA PRO A 76 10.89 30.86 -20.44
C PRO A 76 9.37 31.02 -20.36
N TRP A 77 8.65 29.94 -20.69
CA TRP A 77 7.19 29.90 -20.88
C TRP A 77 6.38 30.32 -19.64
N LEU A 78 6.93 30.13 -18.45
CA LEU A 78 6.30 30.52 -17.20
C LEU A 78 6.10 32.05 -17.12
N TYR A 79 6.95 32.82 -17.81
CA TYR A 79 6.91 34.28 -17.81
C TYR A 79 6.57 34.89 -19.19
N LYS A 80 7.17 34.36 -20.26
CA LYS A 80 7.03 34.87 -21.63
C LYS A 80 5.95 34.17 -22.48
N GLY A 81 5.38 33.06 -21.99
CA GLY A 81 4.32 32.34 -22.70
C GLY A 81 2.99 33.11 -22.73
N PRO A 82 2.06 32.76 -23.64
CA PRO A 82 0.75 33.39 -23.70
C PRO A 82 0.01 33.26 -22.36
N THR A 83 -0.71 34.31 -21.98
CA THR A 83 -1.45 34.38 -20.71
C THR A 83 -2.39 33.20 -20.49
N SER A 84 -3.05 32.72 -21.55
CA SER A 84 -3.93 31.56 -21.50
C SER A 84 -3.21 30.27 -21.06
N LEU A 85 -2.00 30.03 -21.57
CA LEU A 85 -1.18 28.86 -21.21
C LEU A 85 -0.72 28.94 -19.75
N ARG A 86 -0.28 30.11 -19.30
CA ARG A 86 0.14 30.35 -17.91
C ARG A 86 -1.02 30.12 -16.93
N VAL A 87 -2.22 30.64 -17.24
CA VAL A 87 -3.43 30.41 -16.42
C VAL A 87 -3.78 28.92 -16.36
N ARG A 88 -3.71 28.20 -17.49
CA ARG A 88 -3.94 26.74 -17.53
C ARG A 88 -2.93 25.99 -16.68
N ALA A 89 -1.66 26.38 -16.74
CA ALA A 89 -0.60 25.77 -15.95
C ALA A 89 -0.82 25.96 -14.45
N LEU A 90 -1.18 27.18 -14.00
CA LEU A 90 -1.51 27.44 -12.60
C LEU A 90 -2.72 26.61 -12.11
N LYS A 91 -3.74 26.43 -12.96
CA LYS A 91 -4.88 25.56 -12.65
C LYS A 91 -4.46 24.09 -12.50
N VAL A 92 -3.61 23.58 -13.39
CA VAL A 92 -3.09 22.20 -13.26
C VAL A 92 -2.18 22.06 -12.06
N THR A 93 -1.36 23.07 -11.73
CA THR A 93 -0.54 23.06 -10.52
C THR A 93 -1.41 22.95 -9.27
N LEU A 94 -2.52 23.69 -9.20
CA LEU A 94 -3.47 23.57 -8.09
C LEU A 94 -4.09 22.17 -8.04
N TYR A 95 -4.58 21.63 -9.18
CA TYR A 95 -5.09 20.27 -9.25
C TYR A 95 -4.06 19.23 -8.79
N ASN A 96 -2.82 19.35 -9.24
CA ASN A 96 -1.74 18.42 -8.91
C ASN A 96 -1.47 18.41 -7.41
N GLN A 97 -1.64 19.52 -6.71
CA GLN A 97 -1.54 19.53 -5.25
C GLN A 97 -2.64 18.67 -4.61
N PHE A 98 -3.90 18.89 -4.97
CA PHE A 98 -5.03 18.08 -4.48
C PHE A 98 -4.85 16.58 -4.78
N ALA A 99 -4.43 16.27 -6.01
CA ALA A 99 -4.21 14.90 -6.44
C ALA A 99 -3.04 14.24 -5.71
N PHE A 100 -1.93 14.96 -5.46
CA PHE A 100 -0.78 14.45 -4.73
C PHE A 100 -1.12 14.12 -3.28
N VAL A 101 -1.85 15.02 -2.59
CA VAL A 101 -2.39 14.75 -1.25
C VAL A 101 -3.32 13.52 -1.27
N SER A 102 -4.27 13.48 -2.19
CA SER A 102 -5.24 12.37 -2.25
C SER A 102 -4.55 11.03 -2.54
N MET A 103 -3.55 11.01 -3.43
CA MET A 103 -2.74 9.85 -3.72
C MET A 103 -1.99 9.33 -2.48
N LEU A 104 -1.24 10.19 -1.80
CA LEU A 104 -0.44 9.78 -0.63
C LEU A 104 -1.33 9.24 0.50
N TRP A 105 -2.45 9.90 0.79
CA TRP A 105 -3.37 9.46 1.84
C TRP A 105 -4.07 8.15 1.47
N ALA A 106 -4.44 7.95 0.20
CA ALA A 106 -4.99 6.69 -0.27
C ALA A 106 -3.96 5.54 -0.14
N ILE A 107 -2.68 5.78 -0.43
CA ILE A 107 -1.61 4.79 -0.21
C ILE A 107 -1.50 4.42 1.29
N LYS A 108 -1.46 5.41 2.18
CA LYS A 108 -1.43 5.19 3.64
C LYS A 108 -2.67 4.42 4.12
N ALA A 109 -3.85 4.74 3.58
CA ALA A 109 -5.10 4.04 3.89
C ALA A 109 -5.03 2.57 3.44
N SER A 110 -4.57 2.31 2.21
CA SER A 110 -4.37 0.95 1.71
C SER A 110 -3.40 0.13 2.57
N PHE A 111 -2.33 0.77 3.06
CA PHE A 111 -1.38 0.17 3.99
C PHE A 111 -2.08 -0.20 5.30
N LEU A 112 -2.73 0.75 5.98
CA LEU A 112 -3.46 0.51 7.24
C LEU A 112 -4.50 -0.61 7.10
N VAL A 113 -5.30 -0.60 6.03
CA VAL A 113 -6.29 -1.66 5.74
C VAL A 113 -5.64 -3.03 5.57
N SER A 114 -4.45 -3.10 4.96
CA SER A 114 -3.69 -4.36 4.87
C SER A 114 -3.29 -4.89 6.24
N TYR A 115 -3.03 -4.02 7.22
CA TYR A 115 -2.75 -4.40 8.61
C TYR A 115 -4.01 -4.72 9.42
N PHE A 116 -5.15 -4.10 9.11
CA PHE A 116 -6.43 -4.46 9.75
C PHE A 116 -6.78 -5.94 9.56
N ASN A 117 -6.37 -6.55 8.44
CA ASN A 117 -6.55 -7.98 8.22
C ASN A 117 -5.72 -8.87 9.16
N MET A 118 -4.60 -8.37 9.68
CA MET A 118 -3.74 -9.13 10.58
C MET A 118 -4.18 -9.01 12.05
N VAL A 119 -5.14 -8.12 12.35
CA VAL A 119 -5.61 -7.74 13.70
C VAL A 119 -5.98 -8.92 14.59
N GLY A 120 -6.40 -10.05 14.03
CA GLY A 120 -6.71 -11.25 14.82
C GLY A 120 -5.57 -11.69 15.75
N PHE A 121 -4.32 -11.44 15.37
CA PHE A 121 -3.12 -11.84 16.12
C PHE A 121 -2.47 -10.68 16.91
N LEU A 122 -3.07 -9.49 16.89
CA LEU A 122 -2.48 -8.29 17.49
C LEU A 122 -3.01 -8.05 18.91
N SER A 123 -2.17 -7.43 19.76
CA SER A 123 -2.55 -7.00 21.11
C SER A 123 -3.62 -5.90 21.08
N VAL A 124 -4.43 -5.81 22.15
CA VAL A 124 -5.51 -4.80 22.28
C VAL A 124 -5.00 -3.38 22.05
N LYS A 125 -3.82 -3.06 22.58
CA LYS A 125 -3.15 -1.75 22.39
C LYS A 125 -2.93 -1.45 20.91
N LEU A 126 -2.41 -2.41 20.15
CA LEU A 126 -2.10 -2.24 18.73
C LEU A 126 -3.38 -2.13 17.88
N LYS A 127 -4.46 -2.82 18.26
CA LYS A 127 -5.80 -2.64 17.64
C LYS A 127 -6.31 -1.21 17.82
N SER A 128 -6.17 -0.66 19.03
CA SER A 128 -6.57 0.71 19.33
C SER A 128 -5.73 1.72 18.54
N MET A 129 -4.40 1.52 18.49
CA MET A 129 -3.50 2.37 17.69
C MET A 129 -3.87 2.36 16.20
N LEU A 130 -4.23 1.21 15.64
CA LEU A 130 -4.60 1.09 14.24
C LEU A 130 -5.90 1.84 13.91
N LYS A 131 -6.92 1.73 14.78
CA LYS A 131 -8.18 2.51 14.66
C LYS A 131 -7.91 4.01 14.79
N GLY A 132 -7.14 4.44 15.79
CA GLY A 132 -6.75 5.83 15.96
C GLY A 132 -5.98 6.38 14.75
N SER A 133 -5.09 5.58 14.17
CA SER A 133 -4.34 5.94 12.96
C SER A 133 -5.23 6.13 11.74
N ALA A 134 -6.28 5.32 11.60
CA ALA A 134 -7.25 5.46 10.51
C ALA A 134 -8.08 6.75 10.65
N VAL A 135 -8.54 7.07 11.87
CA VAL A 135 -9.25 8.33 12.16
C VAL A 135 -8.36 9.53 11.91
N LEU A 136 -7.13 9.50 12.41
CA LEU A 136 -6.12 10.53 12.19
C LEU A 136 -5.85 10.75 10.69
N LEU A 137 -5.72 9.67 9.92
CA LEU A 137 -5.50 9.76 8.48
C LEU A 137 -6.68 10.42 7.76
N GLY A 138 -7.92 10.06 8.10
CA GLY A 138 -9.11 10.68 7.52
C GLY A 138 -9.25 12.16 7.90
N ALA A 139 -9.01 12.50 9.17
CA ALA A 139 -9.10 13.87 9.67
C ALA A 139 -8.04 14.78 9.01
N THR A 140 -6.80 14.32 8.92
CA THR A 140 -5.72 15.08 8.28
C THR A 140 -5.93 15.23 6.77
N TRP A 141 -6.47 14.22 6.08
CA TRP A 141 -6.85 14.35 4.67
C TRP A 141 -7.89 15.45 4.48
N ALA A 142 -8.99 15.41 5.25
CA ALA A 142 -10.05 16.40 5.17
C ALA A 142 -9.52 17.81 5.48
N ALA A 143 -8.69 17.94 6.53
CA ALA A 143 -8.04 19.20 6.86
C ALA A 143 -7.20 19.74 5.69
N MET A 144 -6.40 18.88 5.03
CA MET A 144 -5.62 19.31 3.87
C MET A 144 -6.47 19.75 2.70
N MET A 145 -7.51 19.00 2.36
CA MET A 145 -8.42 19.38 1.27
C MET A 145 -9.05 20.75 1.53
N LEU A 146 -9.46 21.01 2.78
CA LEU A 146 -10.02 22.30 3.17
C LEU A 146 -8.96 23.42 3.15
N ILE A 147 -7.76 23.18 3.68
CA ILE A 147 -6.67 24.15 3.68
C ILE A 147 -6.31 24.53 2.24
N LEU A 148 -6.08 23.55 1.35
CA LEU A 148 -5.77 23.83 -0.06
C LEU A 148 -6.91 24.58 -0.77
N GLY A 149 -8.16 24.17 -0.54
CA GLY A 149 -9.32 24.76 -1.21
C GLY A 149 -9.67 26.17 -0.73
N LEU A 150 -9.35 26.48 0.51
CA LEU A 150 -9.72 27.75 1.14
C LEU A 150 -8.55 28.72 1.30
N TRP A 151 -7.33 28.34 0.92
CA TRP A 151 -6.13 29.16 1.12
C TRP A 151 -6.22 30.52 0.42
N CYS A 152 -6.52 30.52 -0.87
CA CYS A 152 -6.62 31.73 -1.67
C CYS A 152 -8.09 32.08 -1.91
N ARG A 153 -8.56 33.20 -1.32
CA ARG A 153 -9.91 33.73 -1.53
C ARG A 153 -9.86 35.14 -2.14
N PRO A 154 -10.65 35.41 -3.21
CA PRO A 154 -11.42 34.46 -4.03
C PRO A 154 -10.55 33.43 -4.76
N VAL A 155 -11.13 32.28 -5.16
CA VAL A 155 -10.40 31.17 -5.80
C VAL A 155 -9.68 31.61 -7.08
N GLY A 156 -10.21 32.62 -7.78
CA GLY A 156 -9.56 33.24 -8.95
C GLY A 156 -8.13 33.73 -8.73
N ARG A 157 -7.74 34.02 -7.48
CA ARG A 157 -6.39 34.48 -7.14
C ARG A 157 -5.31 33.42 -7.37
N ASN A 158 -5.68 32.13 -7.38
CA ASN A 158 -4.77 31.02 -7.68
C ASN A 158 -4.16 31.09 -9.08
N TRP A 159 -4.83 31.77 -10.01
CA TRP A 159 -4.38 31.92 -11.39
C TRP A 159 -4.44 33.37 -11.87
N SER A 160 -4.39 34.33 -10.95
CA SER A 160 -4.31 35.74 -11.30
C SER A 160 -2.92 36.07 -11.85
N MET A 161 -2.87 36.95 -12.86
CA MET A 161 -1.63 37.50 -13.41
C MET A 161 -1.35 38.92 -12.90
N SER A 162 -2.18 39.42 -11.98
CA SER A 162 -2.01 40.71 -11.33
C SER A 162 -1.21 40.57 -10.02
N THR A 163 -0.98 41.69 -9.34
CA THR A 163 -0.41 41.74 -7.99
C THR A 163 -1.21 40.97 -6.94
N GLU A 164 -2.45 40.57 -7.25
CA GLU A 164 -3.30 39.77 -6.37
C GLU A 164 -3.03 38.26 -6.41
N PHE A 165 -2.02 37.82 -7.18
CA PHE A 165 -1.62 36.41 -7.27
C PHE A 165 -1.39 35.80 -5.87
N CYS A 166 -1.96 34.62 -5.67
CA CYS A 166 -1.82 33.84 -4.45
C CYS A 166 -1.59 32.39 -4.87
N SER A 167 -0.56 31.74 -4.35
CA SER A 167 -0.35 30.31 -4.57
C SER A 167 -0.15 29.60 -3.24
N PRO A 168 -0.85 28.47 -3.03
CA PRO A 168 -0.64 27.65 -1.86
C PRO A 168 0.83 27.19 -1.69
N GLN A 169 1.52 26.94 -2.80
CA GLN A 169 2.91 26.44 -2.83
C GLN A 169 3.97 27.49 -2.51
N THR A 170 3.65 28.77 -2.62
CA THR A 170 4.59 29.87 -2.33
C THR A 170 4.46 30.36 -0.90
N SER A 171 3.53 29.80 -0.10
CA SER A 171 3.38 30.14 1.31
C SER A 171 4.22 29.22 2.20
N VAL A 172 5.14 29.82 2.96
CA VAL A 172 5.94 29.11 3.98
C VAL A 172 5.03 28.48 5.03
N SER A 173 4.05 29.23 5.55
CA SER A 173 3.13 28.75 6.58
C SER A 173 2.35 27.52 6.11
N GLN A 174 1.84 27.54 4.88
CA GLN A 174 1.15 26.37 4.35
C GLN A 174 2.09 25.18 4.17
N THR A 175 3.30 25.42 3.66
CA THR A 175 4.30 24.37 3.45
C THR A 175 4.65 23.66 4.76
N ILE A 176 4.78 24.40 5.86
CA ILE A 176 5.01 23.86 7.20
C ILE A 176 3.82 23.03 7.68
N VAL A 177 2.59 23.57 7.58
CA VAL A 177 1.37 22.83 7.99
C VAL A 177 1.23 21.54 7.18
N PHE A 178 1.49 21.61 5.87
CA PHE A 178 1.47 20.46 4.98
C PHE A 178 2.42 19.35 5.46
N PHE A 179 3.67 19.73 5.72
CA PHE A 179 4.70 18.81 6.15
C PHE A 179 4.41 18.19 7.52
N VAL A 180 3.96 18.98 8.51
CA VAL A 180 3.69 18.48 9.86
C VAL A 180 2.59 17.42 9.85
N LEU A 181 1.49 17.66 9.15
CA LEU A 181 0.38 16.68 9.06
C LEU A 181 0.76 15.45 8.22
N HIS A 182 1.57 15.61 7.17
CA HIS A 182 2.11 14.48 6.42
C HIS A 182 3.06 13.62 7.27
N LEU A 183 3.93 14.25 8.06
CA LEU A 183 4.85 13.60 8.99
C LEU A 183 4.10 12.83 10.08
N ILE A 184 3.10 13.46 10.70
CA ILE A 184 2.25 12.82 11.73
C ILE A 184 1.58 11.56 11.18
N THR A 185 1.13 11.58 9.92
CA THR A 185 0.49 10.42 9.28
C THR A 185 1.46 9.33 8.81
N ASP A 186 2.76 9.63 8.69
CA ASP A 186 3.79 8.62 8.40
C ASP A 186 4.21 7.80 9.63
N LEU A 187 4.07 8.35 10.84
CA LEU A 187 4.44 7.65 12.07
C LEU A 187 3.74 6.28 12.19
N PRO A 188 2.42 6.14 12.00
CA PRO A 188 1.78 4.82 12.01
C PRO A 188 2.34 3.85 10.98
N VAL A 189 2.66 4.32 9.77
CA VAL A 189 3.17 3.47 8.68
C VAL A 189 4.53 2.86 9.03
N ILE A 190 5.37 3.59 9.78
CA ILE A 190 6.70 3.15 10.21
C ILE A 190 6.65 2.35 11.52
N ILE A 191 5.84 2.80 12.48
CA ILE A 191 5.75 2.20 13.81
C ILE A 191 5.08 0.81 13.74
N LEU A 192 4.03 0.64 12.93
CA LEU A 192 3.27 -0.61 12.87
C LEU A 192 4.14 -1.82 12.48
N PRO A 193 4.92 -1.81 11.36
CA PRO A 193 5.85 -2.89 11.03
C PRO A 193 6.89 -3.14 12.13
N ALA A 194 7.42 -2.07 12.74
CA ALA A 194 8.44 -2.18 13.78
C ALA A 194 7.91 -2.87 15.05
N LEU A 195 6.69 -2.56 15.47
CA LEU A 195 6.05 -3.22 16.61
C LEU A 195 5.78 -4.69 16.33
N ILE A 196 5.29 -5.03 15.13
CA ILE A 196 5.03 -6.41 14.72
C ILE A 196 6.33 -7.24 14.69
N LEU A 197 7.42 -6.63 14.21
CA LEU A 197 8.76 -7.25 14.22
C LEU A 197 9.27 -7.56 15.63
N ARG A 198 8.88 -6.77 16.64
CA ARG A 198 9.26 -6.99 18.04
C ARG A 198 8.36 -8.00 18.75
N SER A 199 7.07 -8.03 18.43
CA SER A 199 6.09 -8.82 19.18
C SER A 199 5.92 -10.26 18.68
N LEU A 200 6.28 -10.56 17.42
CA LEU A 200 5.92 -11.83 16.79
C LEU A 200 7.16 -12.67 16.44
N GLN A 201 7.19 -13.92 16.90
CA GLN A 201 8.21 -14.92 16.58
C GLN A 201 8.09 -15.36 15.12
N LEU A 202 8.56 -14.49 14.22
CA LEU A 202 8.51 -14.70 12.78
C LEU A 202 9.69 -15.55 12.31
N ALA A 203 9.46 -16.43 11.34
CA ALA A 203 10.53 -17.15 10.67
C ALA A 203 11.54 -16.16 10.04
N ARG A 204 12.83 -16.52 9.98
CA ARG A 204 13.92 -15.62 9.55
C ARG A 204 13.60 -14.89 8.23
N GLY A 205 13.03 -15.59 7.25
CA GLY A 205 12.64 -15.00 5.96
C GLY A 205 11.56 -13.92 6.04
N GLU A 206 10.63 -14.03 6.99
CA GLU A 206 9.53 -13.08 7.20
C GLU A 206 10.02 -11.82 7.94
N LYS A 207 10.96 -12.02 8.86
CA LYS A 207 11.67 -10.95 9.54
C LYS A 207 12.44 -10.08 8.54
N TYR A 208 13.17 -10.68 7.60
CA TYR A 208 13.86 -9.93 6.54
C TYR A 208 12.90 -9.17 5.63
N ALA A 209 11.78 -9.76 5.24
CA ALA A 209 10.79 -9.10 4.37
C ALA A 209 10.14 -7.89 5.06
N LEU A 210 9.76 -8.02 6.33
CA LEU A 210 9.23 -6.89 7.11
C LEU A 210 10.29 -5.82 7.41
N GLY A 211 11.54 -6.24 7.64
CA GLY A 211 12.67 -5.32 7.75
C GLY A 211 12.90 -4.51 6.48
N PHE A 212 12.79 -5.14 5.30
CA PHE A 212 12.89 -4.45 4.01
C PHE A 212 11.76 -3.43 3.81
N VAL A 213 10.52 -3.78 4.15
CA VAL A 213 9.38 -2.84 4.12
C VAL A 213 9.62 -1.65 5.06
N TYR A 214 10.15 -1.91 6.26
CA TYR A 214 10.50 -0.85 7.21
C TYR A 214 11.57 0.10 6.64
N ILE A 215 12.63 -0.43 6.03
CA ILE A 215 13.68 0.39 5.40
C ILE A 215 13.12 1.27 4.29
N ILE A 216 12.29 0.73 3.39
CA ILE A 216 11.66 1.53 2.33
C ILE A 216 10.76 2.62 2.94
N GLY A 217 10.06 2.32 4.04
CA GLY A 217 9.25 3.31 4.76
C GLY A 217 10.10 4.47 5.28
N VAL A 218 11.25 4.18 5.87
CA VAL A 218 12.20 5.21 6.35
C VAL A 218 12.78 6.03 5.19
N VAL A 219 13.12 5.40 4.06
CA VAL A 219 13.60 6.12 2.87
C VAL A 219 12.50 7.04 2.29
N THR A 220 11.26 6.58 2.29
CA THR A 220 10.11 7.39 1.84
C THR A 220 9.89 8.61 2.74
N LEU A 221 10.05 8.44 4.06
CA LEU A 221 10.03 9.54 5.01
C LEU A 221 11.17 10.55 4.75
N ALA A 222 12.40 10.07 4.53
CA ALA A 222 13.53 10.93 4.21
C ALA A 222 13.29 11.73 2.91
N SER A 223 12.71 11.08 1.88
CA SER A 223 12.29 11.75 0.64
C SER A 223 11.27 12.85 0.90
N SER A 224 10.31 12.62 1.80
CA SER A 224 9.30 13.62 2.19
C SER A 224 9.92 14.85 2.85
N VAL A 225 10.95 14.65 3.70
CA VAL A 225 11.71 15.74 4.33
C VAL A 225 12.49 16.54 3.29
N ILE A 226 13.17 15.87 2.34
CA ILE A 226 13.89 16.55 1.26
C ILE A 226 12.92 17.40 0.41
N ARG A 227 11.75 16.84 0.07
CA ARG A 227 10.71 17.57 -0.67
C ARG A 227 10.24 18.80 0.08
N PHE A 228 10.04 18.68 1.40
CA PHE A 228 9.68 19.82 2.25
C PHE A 228 10.75 20.91 2.23
N VAL A 229 12.03 20.55 2.36
CA VAL A 229 13.13 21.52 2.28
C VAL A 229 13.13 22.24 0.92
N PHE A 230 12.92 21.51 -0.18
CA PHE A 230 12.84 22.14 -1.51
C PHE A 230 11.65 23.09 -1.65
N HIS A 231 10.47 22.74 -1.12
CA HIS A 231 9.32 23.65 -1.09
C HIS A 231 9.57 24.86 -0.20
N LEU A 232 10.19 24.69 0.97
CA LEU A 232 10.53 25.80 1.85
C LEU A 232 11.48 26.80 1.19
N ARG A 233 12.54 26.30 0.54
CA ARG A 233 13.47 27.15 -0.22
C ARG A 233 12.75 27.89 -1.34
N PHE A 234 11.91 27.18 -2.09
CA PHE A 234 11.10 27.79 -3.14
C PHE A 234 10.14 28.86 -2.63
N ALA A 235 9.55 28.68 -1.44
CA ALA A 235 8.63 29.63 -0.83
C ALA A 235 9.33 30.84 -0.18
N HIS A 236 10.56 30.67 0.30
CA HIS A 236 11.34 31.70 0.98
C HIS A 236 12.10 32.61 0.00
N ASP A 237 12.63 32.04 -1.08
CA ASP A 237 13.53 32.76 -1.96
C ASP A 237 12.73 33.52 -3.03
N HIS A 238 12.36 34.77 -2.72
CA HIS A 238 11.53 35.61 -3.60
C HIS A 238 12.28 36.23 -4.79
N GLU A 239 13.62 36.13 -4.83
CA GLU A 239 14.49 36.73 -5.86
C GLU A 239 15.04 35.72 -6.88
N LEU A 240 14.44 34.53 -7.00
CA LEU A 240 14.92 33.55 -7.98
C LEU A 240 14.82 34.10 -9.41
N SER A 241 15.94 33.99 -10.14
CA SER A 241 15.94 34.18 -11.60
C SER A 241 14.98 33.19 -12.27
N LEU A 242 14.51 33.49 -13.48
CA LEU A 242 13.60 32.61 -14.23
C LEU A 242 14.15 31.18 -14.36
N ALA A 243 15.46 31.05 -14.65
CA ALA A 243 16.13 29.77 -14.71
C ALA A 243 16.16 29.05 -13.35
N GLY A 244 16.33 29.81 -12.26
CA GLY A 244 16.28 29.27 -10.90
C GLY A 244 14.90 28.72 -10.53
N VAL A 245 13.82 29.40 -10.93
CA VAL A 245 12.43 28.96 -10.68
C VAL A 245 12.17 27.62 -11.37
N GLU A 246 12.54 27.50 -12.64
CA GLU A 246 12.36 26.24 -13.39
C GLU A 246 13.19 25.10 -12.79
N GLU A 247 14.42 25.37 -12.36
CA GLU A 247 15.26 24.37 -11.70
C GLU A 247 14.68 23.92 -10.35
N ALA A 248 14.15 24.84 -9.54
CA ALA A 248 13.52 24.51 -8.27
C ALA A 248 12.28 23.63 -8.46
N ILE A 249 11.43 23.97 -9.43
CA ILE A 249 10.28 23.14 -9.83
C ILE A 249 10.76 21.76 -10.29
N ASP A 250 11.85 21.71 -11.05
CA ASP A 250 12.41 20.45 -11.53
C ASP A 250 12.85 19.55 -10.36
N ARG A 251 13.56 20.09 -9.37
CA ARG A 251 14.02 19.36 -8.18
C ARG A 251 12.84 18.84 -7.33
N ILE A 252 11.84 19.69 -7.09
CA ILE A 252 10.62 19.32 -6.36
C ILE A 252 9.91 18.15 -7.06
N TYR A 253 9.80 18.22 -8.38
CA TYR A 253 9.15 17.18 -9.17
C TYR A 253 9.85 15.82 -9.03
N PHE A 254 11.19 15.76 -9.13
CA PHE A 254 11.92 14.50 -9.03
C PHE A 254 11.75 13.82 -7.68
N VAL A 255 11.83 14.59 -6.60
CA VAL A 255 11.66 14.05 -5.25
C VAL A 255 10.21 13.58 -5.04
N SER A 256 9.23 14.32 -5.57
CA SER A 256 7.82 13.92 -5.52
C SER A 256 7.56 12.62 -6.30
N LEU A 257 8.19 12.47 -7.48
CA LEU A 257 8.09 11.27 -8.31
C LEU A 257 8.72 10.06 -7.62
N ALA A 258 9.88 10.26 -6.99
CA ALA A 258 10.55 9.23 -6.21
C ALA A 258 9.70 8.80 -5.00
N GLU A 259 9.16 9.76 -4.24
CA GLU A 259 8.28 9.50 -3.09
C GLU A 259 7.03 8.71 -3.49
N ALA A 260 6.35 9.12 -4.57
CA ALA A 260 5.18 8.43 -5.10
C ALA A 260 5.52 6.98 -5.50
N THR A 261 6.63 6.78 -6.22
CA THR A 261 7.06 5.47 -6.70
C THR A 261 7.42 4.55 -5.53
N MET A 262 8.21 5.03 -4.57
CA MET A 262 8.56 4.26 -3.38
C MET A 262 7.33 3.88 -2.54
N SER A 263 6.37 4.81 -2.42
CA SER A 263 5.12 4.58 -1.69
C SER A 263 4.24 3.50 -2.36
N ILE A 264 4.09 3.54 -3.68
CA ILE A 264 3.33 2.54 -4.46
C ILE A 264 4.02 1.16 -4.38
N ILE A 265 5.34 1.10 -4.49
CA ILE A 265 6.08 -0.15 -4.32
C ILE A 265 5.86 -0.68 -2.90
N LEU A 266 6.05 0.16 -1.88
CA LEU A 266 5.91 -0.20 -0.47
C LEU A 266 4.54 -0.81 -0.17
N VAL A 267 3.46 -0.22 -0.68
CA VAL A 267 2.11 -0.74 -0.42
C VAL A 267 1.85 -2.07 -1.13
N CYS A 268 2.55 -2.37 -2.23
CA CYS A 268 2.44 -3.64 -2.94
C CYS A 268 3.21 -4.80 -2.25
N LEU A 269 4.27 -4.50 -1.49
CA LEU A 269 5.13 -5.49 -0.83
C LEU A 269 4.42 -6.45 0.16
N PRO A 270 3.46 -6.01 1.01
CA PRO A 270 2.71 -6.91 1.89
C PRO A 270 1.98 -8.05 1.16
N SER A 271 1.69 -7.89 -0.13
CA SER A 271 1.10 -8.94 -0.97
C SER A 271 2.18 -9.87 -1.54
N LEU A 272 3.33 -9.30 -1.92
CA LEU A 272 4.49 -10.02 -2.48
C LEU A 272 5.21 -10.90 -1.45
N ARG A 273 5.27 -10.47 -0.17
CA ARG A 273 5.88 -11.27 0.92
C ARG A 273 5.28 -12.67 1.02
N VAL A 274 4.02 -12.82 0.62
CA VAL A 274 3.35 -14.10 0.71
C VAL A 274 3.58 -15.00 -0.50
N LEU A 275 3.97 -14.43 -1.64
CA LEU A 275 4.45 -15.17 -2.81
C LEU A 275 5.84 -15.78 -2.55
N LEU A 276 6.75 -15.00 -1.94
CA LEU A 276 8.13 -15.44 -1.65
C LEU A 276 8.20 -16.64 -0.70
N ARG A 277 7.22 -16.79 0.21
CA ARG A 277 7.11 -17.98 1.08
C ARG A 277 6.82 -19.25 0.29
N THR A 278 5.96 -19.17 -0.72
CA THR A 278 5.55 -20.33 -1.52
C THR A 278 6.64 -20.76 -2.50
N ILE A 279 7.34 -19.84 -3.17
CA ILE A 279 8.44 -20.20 -4.06
C ILE A 279 9.56 -20.92 -3.29
N ARG A 280 9.90 -20.44 -2.09
CA ARG A 280 10.86 -21.13 -1.20
C ARG A 280 10.33 -22.43 -0.62
N GLY A 281 9.03 -22.53 -0.30
CA GLY A 281 8.40 -23.77 0.16
C GLY A 281 8.37 -24.85 -0.92
N SER A 282 7.95 -24.48 -2.13
CA SER A 282 7.85 -25.38 -3.30
C SER A 282 9.22 -25.89 -3.73
N ARG A 283 10.26 -25.04 -3.69
CA ARG A 283 11.64 -25.41 -4.04
C ARG A 283 12.25 -26.41 -3.04
N LYS A 284 11.92 -26.31 -1.74
CA LYS A 284 12.34 -27.29 -0.72
C LYS A 284 11.71 -28.66 -0.93
N THR A 285 10.45 -28.74 -1.34
CA THR A 285 9.79 -30.01 -1.71
C THR A 285 10.38 -30.63 -2.97
N THR A 286 10.84 -29.83 -3.94
CA THR A 286 11.46 -30.36 -5.18
C THR A 286 12.90 -30.85 -4.97
N GLU A 287 13.68 -30.24 -4.06
CA GLU A 287 15.05 -30.69 -3.76
C GLU A 287 15.09 -31.98 -2.92
N GLN A 288 14.07 -32.26 -2.08
CA GLN A 288 13.97 -33.54 -1.36
C GLN A 288 13.56 -34.73 -2.24
N SER A 289 13.07 -34.51 -3.46
CA SER A 289 12.66 -35.59 -4.37
C SER A 289 13.78 -36.06 -5.33
N LYS A 290 14.99 -35.48 -5.28
CA LYS A 290 16.10 -35.82 -6.18
C LYS A 290 17.36 -36.39 -5.51
N SER A 291 17.30 -36.71 -4.21
CA SER A 291 18.37 -37.40 -3.49
C SER A 291 17.85 -38.73 -2.94
N GLY A 292 17.96 -39.80 -3.73
CA GLY A 292 17.50 -41.13 -3.32
C GLY A 292 17.44 -42.16 -4.45
N ILE A 293 18.50 -42.29 -5.25
CA ILE A 293 18.71 -43.48 -6.07
C ILE A 293 20.09 -44.05 -5.69
N GLY A 294 20.07 -45.13 -4.91
CA GLY A 294 21.22 -45.93 -4.52
C GLY A 294 20.72 -47.19 -3.82
N HIS A 295 20.82 -48.33 -4.49
CA HIS A 295 20.43 -49.66 -4.01
C HIS A 295 21.14 -50.06 -2.71
N ASN A 296 20.39 -50.68 -1.79
CA ASN A 296 20.62 -52.03 -1.28
C ASN A 296 19.53 -52.39 -0.24
N ALA A 297 18.85 -53.51 -0.45
CA ALA A 297 18.07 -54.23 0.57
C ALA A 297 19.01 -55.18 1.35
N PRO A 298 18.61 -55.86 2.46
CA PRO A 298 17.28 -55.92 3.11
C PRO A 298 17.31 -55.78 4.65
N SER A 299 16.10 -55.67 5.26
CA SER A 299 15.69 -56.24 6.57
C SER A 299 14.84 -55.29 7.44
N ASN A 300 13.60 -55.71 7.66
CA ASN A 300 12.71 -55.54 8.83
C ASN A 300 12.71 -54.21 9.61
N ALA A 301 11.60 -53.45 9.49
CA ALA A 301 10.60 -53.29 10.57
C ALA A 301 9.60 -52.15 10.25
N GLY A 302 8.32 -52.52 10.12
CA GLY A 302 7.08 -51.76 10.38
C GLY A 302 7.02 -50.25 10.17
N LEU A 303 6.39 -49.83 9.06
CA LEU A 303 5.57 -48.61 9.01
C LEU A 303 4.42 -48.83 8.02
N HIS A 304 3.23 -49.20 8.52
CA HIS A 304 2.03 -49.22 7.69
C HIS A 304 1.49 -47.80 7.56
N VAL A 305 1.79 -47.20 6.42
CA VAL A 305 1.04 -46.09 5.83
C VAL A 305 -0.35 -46.62 5.50
N VAL A 306 -1.38 -45.97 6.05
CA VAL A 306 -2.79 -46.29 5.80
C VAL A 306 -3.13 -45.88 4.38
N ASP A 307 -3.48 -46.87 3.55
CA ASP A 307 -3.87 -46.71 2.16
C ASP A 307 -5.38 -46.39 2.04
N GLU A 308 -5.75 -45.76 0.94
CA GLU A 308 -7.07 -45.18 0.66
C GLU A 308 -8.21 -46.23 0.69
N GLY A 309 -7.89 -47.51 0.52
CA GLY A 309 -8.83 -48.63 0.67
C GLY A 309 -9.27 -48.94 2.10
N THR A 310 -8.49 -48.56 3.13
CA THR A 310 -8.85 -48.82 4.54
C THR A 310 -9.95 -47.86 5.02
N PHE A 311 -10.00 -46.65 4.45
CA PHE A 311 -11.04 -45.67 4.75
C PHE A 311 -12.42 -46.09 4.20
N GLU A 312 -12.49 -46.78 3.07
CA GLU A 312 -13.75 -47.34 2.56
C GLU A 312 -14.27 -48.49 3.45
N LEU A 313 -13.38 -49.31 3.99
CA LEU A 313 -13.76 -50.41 4.88
C LEU A 313 -14.31 -49.90 6.22
N ILE A 314 -13.70 -48.84 6.78
CA ILE A 314 -14.17 -48.15 8.00
C ILE A 314 -15.52 -47.46 7.73
N ARG A 315 -15.70 -46.82 6.56
CA ARG A 315 -16.98 -46.18 6.20
C ARG A 315 -18.11 -47.19 6.06
N LYS A 316 -17.82 -48.39 5.51
CA LYS A 316 -18.79 -49.50 5.42
C LYS A 316 -19.20 -50.04 6.78
N THR A 317 -18.23 -50.25 7.69
CA THR A 317 -18.51 -50.75 9.05
C THR A 317 -19.24 -49.72 9.92
N THR A 318 -18.97 -48.42 9.74
CA THR A 318 -19.68 -47.34 10.47
C THR A 318 -21.13 -47.19 9.99
N GLY A 319 -21.38 -47.37 8.68
CA GLY A 319 -22.75 -47.35 8.14
C GLY A 319 -23.60 -48.56 8.55
N GLU A 320 -22.98 -49.72 8.75
CA GLU A 320 -23.69 -50.92 9.28
C GLU A 320 -24.01 -50.80 10.77
N THR A 321 -23.21 -50.07 11.56
CA THR A 321 -23.46 -49.86 13.00
C THR A 321 -24.61 -48.88 13.25
N GLU A 322 -24.74 -47.81 12.45
CA GLU A 322 -25.90 -46.89 12.52
C GLU A 322 -27.21 -47.56 12.08
N SER A 323 -27.15 -48.45 11.08
CA SER A 323 -28.27 -49.28 10.63
C SER A 323 -28.77 -50.25 11.70
N MET A 324 -27.86 -50.78 12.53
CA MET A 324 -28.18 -51.69 13.64
C MET A 324 -28.76 -50.94 14.86
N LEU A 325 -28.29 -49.72 15.16
CA LEU A 325 -28.84 -48.89 16.24
C LEU A 325 -30.26 -48.39 15.94
N SER A 326 -30.57 -48.07 14.68
CA SER A 326 -31.90 -47.64 14.24
C SER A 326 -32.98 -48.72 14.41
N LYS A 327 -32.61 -50.01 14.36
CA LYS A 327 -33.55 -51.14 14.39
C LYS A 327 -33.85 -51.71 15.79
N ASN A 328 -33.21 -51.21 16.85
CA ASN A 328 -33.35 -51.80 18.18
C ASN A 328 -33.73 -50.75 19.24
N PRO A 329 -35.02 -50.61 19.59
CA PRO A 329 -35.51 -49.54 20.47
C PRO A 329 -35.01 -49.61 21.92
N ARG A 330 -34.34 -50.70 22.35
CA ARG A 330 -33.77 -50.84 23.70
C ARG A 330 -32.38 -50.21 23.88
N LEU A 331 -31.66 -49.88 22.80
CA LEU A 331 -30.30 -49.32 22.87
C LEU A 331 -30.26 -47.78 22.94
N MET A 332 -31.32 -47.09 22.50
CA MET A 332 -31.43 -45.62 22.66
C MET A 332 -31.68 -45.18 24.11
N GLU A 333 -32.24 -46.06 24.95
CA GLU A 333 -32.51 -45.76 26.36
C GLU A 333 -31.21 -45.64 27.18
N ILE A 334 -30.19 -46.45 26.87
CA ILE A 334 -28.89 -46.46 27.56
C ILE A 334 -28.05 -45.21 27.25
N GLU A 335 -28.14 -44.68 26.02
CA GLU A 335 -27.41 -43.47 25.61
C GLU A 335 -28.03 -42.19 26.19
N SER A 336 -29.34 -42.20 26.48
CA SER A 336 -30.02 -41.09 27.17
C SER A 336 -29.67 -41.02 28.66
N ILE A 337 -29.50 -42.17 29.33
CA ILE A 337 -29.17 -42.25 30.76
C ILE A 337 -27.73 -41.78 31.05
N THR A 338 -26.81 -41.91 30.10
CA THR A 338 -25.40 -41.50 30.27
C THR A 338 -25.16 -39.99 30.08
N ARG A 339 -26.12 -39.23 29.54
CA ARG A 339 -26.00 -37.76 29.39
C ARG A 339 -26.48 -36.94 30.59
N GLU A 340 -27.15 -37.55 31.56
CA GLU A 340 -27.93 -36.80 32.58
C GLU A 340 -27.30 -36.75 33.99
N TYR A 341 -26.02 -37.12 34.17
CA TYR A 341 -25.31 -36.91 35.44
C TYR A 341 -24.16 -35.88 35.32
N PRO A 342 -24.31 -34.67 35.88
CA PRO A 342 -23.24 -33.69 36.03
C PRO A 342 -22.69 -33.72 37.47
N GLN A 343 -21.44 -34.14 37.64
CA GLN A 343 -20.60 -33.95 38.84
C GLN A 343 -19.14 -34.19 38.43
N HIS A 344 -18.07 -33.61 38.97
CA HIS A 344 -17.78 -32.42 39.77
C HIS A 344 -16.23 -32.35 39.74
N GLN A 345 -15.66 -31.14 39.68
CA GLN A 345 -14.54 -30.64 40.51
C GLN A 345 -13.27 -31.50 40.84
N THR A 346 -12.10 -30.86 40.69
CA THR A 346 -10.75 -31.11 41.30
C THR A 346 -9.99 -32.37 40.83
N CYS A 347 -8.68 -32.35 40.54
CA CYS A 347 -7.54 -31.56 41.03
C CYS A 347 -6.64 -31.02 39.91
#